data_AF-C7MCW3-F1
#
_entry.id   AF-C7MCW3-F1
#
_cell.length_a   1.000
_cell.length_b   1.000
_cell.length_c   1.000
_cell.angle_alpha   90.00
_cell.angle_beta   90.00
_cell.angle_gamma   90.00
#
_symmetry.space_group_name_H-M   'P 1'
#
loop_
_entity.id
_entity.type
_entity.pdbx_description
1 polymer ?
#
loop_
_entity_poly.entity_id
_entity_poly.type
_entity_poly.pdbx_seq_one_letter_code
_entity_poly.pdbx_strand_id
1 'polypeptide(L)'
;MTSSQRFNPPPNWPEPPHDGWRPPADFRPPREWGPVPAGWRLWLTGGAASRGPAPLQDSEDVPASGARPRRRVEQYPVAVLHPGMWTDNHLQDEDYGFPPAPPRRDRPRLRLGVTITVTALGILLAAATVVGFVQIVDLAADGLPGLLSSAAVQLPAAPGIGATAPVHG
;
A
#
# COMPACT_ATOMS: atom_id res chain seq x y z
N MET A 1 3.33 41.03 12.06
CA MET A 1 3.70 39.63 11.73
C MET A 1 4.66 39.67 10.54
N THR A 2 5.97 39.68 10.76
CA THR A 2 6.96 39.73 9.67
C THR A 2 7.29 38.31 9.23
N SER A 3 6.75 37.89 8.09
CA SER A 3 7.06 36.60 7.45
C SER A 3 8.57 36.45 7.22
N SER A 4 9.18 35.43 7.83
CA SER A 4 10.62 35.13 7.69
C SER A 4 10.90 34.57 6.29
N GLN A 5 11.46 35.40 5.40
CA GLN A 5 11.95 34.95 4.11
C GLN A 5 13.39 34.43 4.24
N ARG A 6 13.64 33.22 3.70
CA ARG A 6 14.96 32.58 3.61
C ARG A 6 15.46 32.66 2.16
N PHE A 7 16.72 33.02 1.98
CA PHE A 7 17.39 33.04 0.69
C PHE A 7 17.75 31.62 0.22
N ASN A 8 17.49 31.31 -1.06
CA ASN A 8 17.70 30.00 -1.68
C ASN A 8 18.50 30.15 -2.98
N PRO A 9 19.84 30.11 -2.93
CA PRO A 9 20.69 30.25 -4.11
C PRO A 9 20.58 29.03 -5.04
N PRO A 10 20.58 29.22 -6.38
CA PRO A 10 20.74 28.16 -7.35
C PRO A 10 22.01 27.32 -7.16
N PRO A 11 22.06 26.06 -7.64
CA PRO A 11 23.23 25.19 -7.47
C PRO A 11 24.52 25.72 -8.12
N ASN A 12 24.40 26.57 -9.13
CA ASN A 12 25.53 27.19 -9.84
C ASN A 12 26.00 28.51 -9.19
N TRP A 13 25.39 28.94 -8.09
CA TRP A 13 25.77 30.16 -7.38
C TRP A 13 26.65 29.83 -6.18
N PRO A 14 27.51 30.76 -5.73
CA PRO A 14 28.28 30.57 -4.52
C PRO A 14 27.37 30.43 -3.30
N GLU A 15 27.84 29.65 -2.33
CA GLU A 15 27.13 29.45 -1.06
C GLU A 15 27.09 30.75 -0.25
N PRO A 16 25.98 31.06 0.45
CA PRO A 16 25.89 32.27 1.26
C PRO A 16 26.88 32.21 2.43
N PRO A 17 27.37 33.36 2.94
CA PRO A 17 28.38 33.40 3.99
C PRO A 17 27.99 32.68 5.29
N HIS A 18 26.70 32.63 5.60
CA HIS A 18 26.17 31.93 6.77
C HIS A 18 24.71 31.54 6.54
N ASP A 19 24.23 30.58 7.33
CA ASP A 19 22.83 30.20 7.33
C ASP A 19 21.93 31.38 7.69
N GLY A 20 20.85 31.54 6.91
CA GLY A 20 19.92 32.66 7.08
C GLY A 20 20.43 34.02 6.59
N TRP A 21 21.55 34.06 5.86
CA TRP A 21 22.01 35.27 5.19
C TRP A 21 20.90 35.88 4.34
N ARG A 22 20.77 37.21 4.42
CA ARG A 22 19.84 37.99 3.63
C ARG A 22 20.63 39.01 2.81
N PRO A 23 20.48 39.00 1.48
CA PRO A 23 21.11 40.02 0.68
C PRO A 23 20.59 41.43 1.04
N PRO A 24 21.40 42.47 0.81
CA PRO A 24 20.94 43.86 0.82
C PRO A 24 19.73 44.07 -0.10
N ALA A 25 18.91 45.10 0.17
CA ALA A 25 17.68 45.36 -0.59
C ALA A 25 17.94 45.67 -2.09
N ASP A 26 19.13 46.15 -2.41
CA ASP A 26 19.64 46.50 -3.74
C ASP A 26 20.46 45.37 -4.39
N PHE A 27 20.49 44.18 -3.78
CA PHE A 27 21.28 43.06 -4.28
C PHE A 27 20.90 42.66 -5.71
N ARG A 28 21.92 42.56 -6.55
CA ARG A 28 21.83 41.96 -7.88
C ARG A 28 22.94 40.91 -8.01
N PRO A 29 22.62 39.71 -8.51
CA PRO A 29 23.65 38.70 -8.74
C PRO A 29 24.66 39.22 -9.77
N PRO A 30 25.98 39.12 -9.48
CA PRO A 30 27.03 39.33 -10.48
C PRO A 30 26.80 38.51 -11.74
N ARG A 31 27.23 39.03 -12.89
CA ARG A 31 27.05 38.32 -14.19
C ARG A 31 27.75 36.97 -14.23
N GLU A 32 28.85 36.80 -13.49
CA GLU A 32 29.61 35.55 -13.42
C GLU A 32 28.86 34.38 -12.74
N TRP A 33 27.83 34.65 -11.91
CA TRP A 33 27.09 33.57 -11.21
C TRP A 33 26.11 32.84 -12.14
N GLY A 34 25.92 33.36 -13.36
CA GLY A 34 25.02 32.78 -14.34
C GLY A 34 23.54 33.07 -14.05
N PRO A 35 22.67 32.80 -15.03
CA PRO A 35 21.25 33.12 -14.92
C PRO A 35 20.56 32.26 -13.86
N VAL A 36 19.48 32.81 -13.31
CA VAL A 36 18.55 32.05 -12.47
C VAL A 36 17.78 31.07 -13.35
N PRO A 37 17.76 29.76 -13.04
CA PRO A 37 16.99 28.77 -13.80
C PRO A 37 15.49 29.09 -13.83
N ALA A 38 14.81 28.70 -14.91
CA ALA A 38 13.38 28.89 -15.05
C ALA A 38 12.61 28.22 -13.88
N GLY A 39 11.70 28.97 -13.26
CA GLY A 39 10.90 28.50 -12.13
C GLY A 39 11.62 28.49 -10.77
N TRP A 40 12.88 28.91 -10.70
CA TRP A 40 13.61 28.97 -9.43
C TRP A 40 13.12 30.11 -8.54
N ARG A 41 12.89 29.81 -7.26
CA ARG A 41 12.45 30.77 -6.24
C ARG A 41 13.61 31.09 -5.30
N LEU A 42 14.18 32.29 -5.44
CA LEU A 42 15.24 32.80 -4.58
C LEU A 42 14.80 33.04 -3.13
N TRP A 43 13.49 33.19 -2.91
CA TRP A 43 12.92 33.51 -1.62
C TRP A 43 11.90 32.46 -1.20
N LEU A 44 12.22 31.75 -0.13
CA LEU A 44 11.34 30.78 0.52
C LEU A 44 10.67 31.49 1.70
N THR A 45 9.34 31.56 1.69
CA THR A 45 8.60 32.05 2.86
C THR A 45 8.56 30.91 3.89
N GLY A 46 8.99 31.17 5.13
CA GLY A 46 9.03 30.21 6.23
C GLY A 46 7.66 29.74 6.75
N GLY A 47 6.61 29.79 5.92
CA GLY A 47 5.46 28.92 6.15
C GLY A 47 5.94 27.52 5.82
N ALA A 48 5.92 26.62 6.81
CA ALA A 48 6.21 25.21 6.64
C ALA A 48 5.77 24.79 5.24
N ALA A 49 6.75 24.44 4.37
CA ALA A 49 6.44 23.66 3.20
C ALA A 49 5.54 22.56 3.74
N SER A 50 4.26 22.60 3.34
CA SER A 50 3.27 21.65 3.81
C SER A 50 3.96 20.30 3.71
N ARG A 51 4.23 19.69 4.87
CA ARG A 51 4.62 18.29 4.93
C ARG A 51 3.34 17.52 4.62
N GLY A 52 2.82 17.74 3.42
CA GLY A 52 2.04 16.75 2.75
C GLY A 52 2.94 15.54 2.53
N PRO A 53 2.34 14.35 2.42
CA PRO A 53 3.10 13.16 2.06
C PRO A 53 4.00 13.47 0.86
N ALA A 54 5.22 12.92 0.87
CA ALA A 54 6.12 13.05 -0.28
C ALA A 54 5.32 12.69 -1.56
N PRO A 55 5.52 13.37 -2.71
CA PRO A 55 4.79 13.05 -3.96
C PRO A 55 4.88 11.57 -4.37
N LEU A 56 5.89 10.86 -3.85
CA LEU A 56 6.10 9.43 -4.01
C LEU A 56 5.11 8.57 -3.22
N GLN A 57 4.60 9.03 -2.07
CA GLN A 57 3.56 8.31 -1.32
C GLN A 57 2.17 8.44 -1.95
N ASP A 58 1.91 9.53 -2.68
CA ASP A 58 0.73 9.67 -3.55
C ASP A 58 0.84 8.85 -4.85
N SER A 59 1.99 8.19 -5.07
CA SER A 59 2.31 7.44 -6.30
C SER A 59 2.21 5.92 -6.13
N GLU A 60 2.09 5.38 -4.92
CA GLU A 60 1.94 3.92 -4.71
C GLU A 60 0.60 3.39 -5.26
N ASP A 61 -0.42 4.25 -5.31
CA ASP A 61 -1.73 3.93 -5.91
C ASP A 61 -1.83 4.28 -7.41
N VAL A 62 -0.74 4.77 -8.02
CA VAL A 62 -0.73 5.12 -9.44
C VAL A 62 -0.14 3.96 -10.24
N PRO A 63 -0.91 3.29 -11.11
CA PRO A 63 -0.37 2.22 -11.95
C PRO A 63 0.79 2.77 -12.80
N ALA A 64 1.80 1.93 -13.08
CA ALA A 64 3.05 2.28 -13.77
C ALA A 64 2.92 3.15 -15.04
N SER A 65 1.74 3.20 -15.64
CA SER A 65 1.34 4.14 -16.70
C SER A 65 1.29 5.63 -16.31
N GLY A 66 1.39 6.00 -15.03
CA GLY A 66 1.25 7.39 -14.56
C GLY A 66 -0.17 7.99 -14.72
N ALA A 67 -1.08 7.26 -15.36
CA ALA A 67 -2.45 7.68 -15.57
C ALA A 67 -3.28 7.42 -14.31
N ARG A 68 -3.66 8.49 -13.60
CA ARG A 68 -4.73 8.39 -12.60
C ARG A 68 -6.00 7.92 -13.31
N PRO A 69 -6.76 6.95 -12.77
CA PRO A 69 -8.07 6.58 -13.30
C PRO A 69 -8.98 7.82 -13.26
N ARG A 70 -9.04 8.56 -14.37
CA ARG A 70 -10.01 9.65 -14.50
C ARG A 70 -11.39 9.02 -14.48
N ARG A 71 -12.32 9.60 -13.70
CA ARG A 71 -13.73 9.23 -13.77
C ARG A 71 -14.15 9.25 -15.23
N ARG A 72 -14.71 8.14 -15.71
CA ARG A 72 -15.13 7.99 -17.11
C ARG A 72 -16.01 9.19 -17.46
N VAL A 73 -15.58 9.95 -18.46
CA VAL A 73 -16.41 11.01 -19.04
C VAL A 73 -17.49 10.28 -19.84
N GLU A 74 -18.64 10.08 -19.21
CA GLU A 74 -19.80 9.42 -19.82
C GLU A 74 -20.35 10.25 -20.99
N GLN A 75 -20.17 11.57 -20.93
CA GLN A 75 -20.64 12.51 -21.94
C GLN A 75 -19.70 13.71 -22.01
N TYR A 76 -19.17 13.99 -23.21
CA TYR A 76 -18.39 15.20 -23.44
C TYR A 76 -19.32 16.41 -23.36
N PRO A 77 -18.88 17.54 -22.77
CA PRO A 77 -19.72 18.73 -22.58
C PRO A 77 -20.06 19.46 -23.89
N VAL A 78 -19.63 18.95 -25.04
CA VAL A 78 -19.97 19.49 -26.36
C VAL A 78 -21.14 18.69 -26.92
N ALA A 79 -22.34 19.25 -26.79
CA ALA A 79 -23.47 18.84 -27.61
C ALA A 79 -23.37 19.57 -28.96
N VAL A 80 -23.18 18.83 -30.05
CA VAL A 80 -23.32 19.41 -31.39
C VAL A 80 -24.80 19.63 -31.62
N LEU A 81 -25.22 20.89 -31.51
CA LEU A 81 -26.64 21.27 -31.53
C LEU A 81 -27.31 20.92 -32.88
N HIS A 82 -26.52 20.85 -33.95
CA HIS A 82 -26.93 20.51 -35.31
C HIS A 82 -25.88 19.57 -35.91
N PRO A 83 -25.91 18.25 -35.63
CA PRO A 83 -25.17 17.33 -36.48
C PRO A 83 -25.80 17.48 -37.86
N GLY A 84 -25.02 17.77 -38.89
CA GLY A 84 -25.55 17.84 -40.26
C GLY A 84 -26.13 16.49 -40.70
N MET A 85 -26.46 16.36 -41.99
CA MET A 85 -26.93 15.09 -42.60
C MET A 85 -25.99 13.88 -42.43
N TRP A 86 -24.76 14.10 -41.94
CA TRP A 86 -23.85 13.05 -41.49
C TRP A 86 -23.90 12.93 -39.96
N THR A 87 -24.88 12.17 -39.47
CA THR A 87 -24.88 11.66 -38.09
C THR A 87 -24.08 10.36 -37.96
N ASP A 88 -23.92 9.62 -39.06
CA ASP A 88 -23.03 8.46 -39.12
C ASP A 88 -21.61 8.92 -39.39
N ASN A 89 -20.76 8.66 -38.40
CA ASN A 89 -19.34 8.94 -38.47
C ASN A 89 -18.74 7.93 -39.45
N HIS A 90 -18.67 8.26 -40.74
CA HIS A 90 -18.12 7.42 -41.81
C HIS A 90 -16.71 6.86 -41.51
N LEU A 91 -16.00 7.41 -40.52
CA LEU A 91 -14.76 6.83 -39.98
C LEU A 91 -14.95 5.49 -39.23
N GLN A 92 -16.18 5.10 -38.87
CA GLN A 92 -16.44 3.81 -38.22
C GLN A 92 -16.50 2.64 -39.20
N ASP A 93 -16.78 2.92 -40.47
CA ASP A 93 -16.87 1.91 -41.54
C ASP A 93 -15.54 1.76 -42.32
N GLU A 94 -14.57 2.63 -42.07
CA GLU A 94 -13.24 2.49 -42.64
C GLU A 94 -12.42 1.51 -41.81
N ASP A 95 -11.94 0.44 -42.45
CA ASP A 95 -11.14 -0.68 -41.90
C ASP A 95 -9.77 -0.27 -41.29
N TYR A 96 -9.55 1.03 -41.08
CA TYR A 96 -8.35 1.63 -40.53
C TYR A 96 -8.45 1.95 -39.03
N GLY A 97 -9.57 1.59 -38.37
CA GLY A 97 -9.79 1.79 -36.94
C GLY A 97 -9.37 0.62 -36.04
N PHE A 98 -9.09 0.91 -34.76
CA PHE A 98 -8.97 -0.15 -33.75
C PHE A 98 -10.32 -0.83 -33.55
N PRO A 99 -10.35 -2.16 -33.31
CA PRO A 99 -11.60 -2.86 -33.04
C PRO A 99 -12.32 -2.20 -31.86
N PRO A 100 -13.67 -2.11 -31.91
CA PRO A 100 -14.43 -1.51 -30.82
C PRO A 100 -14.10 -2.23 -29.51
N ALA A 101 -13.95 -1.46 -28.44
CA ALA A 101 -13.64 -2.03 -27.14
C ALA A 101 -14.72 -3.07 -26.76
N PRO A 102 -14.33 -4.27 -26.31
CA PRO A 102 -15.30 -5.31 -25.96
C PRO A 102 -16.24 -4.80 -24.85
N PRO A 103 -17.54 -5.09 -24.94
CA PRO A 103 -18.51 -4.62 -23.96
C PRO A 103 -18.18 -5.19 -22.58
N ARG A 104 -17.89 -4.31 -21.61
CA ARG A 104 -17.66 -4.71 -20.23
C ARG A 104 -18.99 -5.05 -19.57
N ARG A 105 -19.14 -6.31 -19.17
CA ARG A 105 -20.27 -6.76 -18.34
C ARG A 105 -19.98 -6.45 -16.88
N ASP A 106 -20.51 -5.35 -16.38
CA ASP A 106 -20.53 -5.09 -14.95
C ASP A 106 -21.53 -6.03 -14.26
N ARG A 107 -21.02 -6.94 -13.43
CA ARG A 107 -21.81 -7.87 -12.60
C ARG A 107 -21.69 -7.49 -11.12
N PRO A 108 -22.31 -6.38 -10.69
CA PRO A 108 -22.16 -5.85 -9.32
C PRO A 108 -22.61 -6.86 -8.26
N ARG A 109 -23.67 -7.63 -8.53
CA ARG A 109 -24.21 -8.65 -7.61
C ARG A 109 -23.24 -9.82 -7.40
N LEU A 110 -22.49 -10.21 -8.43
CA LEU A 110 -21.54 -11.30 -8.35
C LEU A 110 -20.33 -10.91 -7.48
N ARG A 111 -19.84 -9.67 -7.64
CA ARG A 111 -18.76 -9.13 -6.80
C ARG A 111 -19.16 -9.08 -5.33
N LEU A 112 -20.35 -8.56 -5.02
CA LEU A 112 -20.86 -8.51 -3.66
C LEU A 112 -20.98 -9.91 -3.04
N GLY A 113 -21.52 -10.87 -3.79
CA GLY A 113 -21.62 -12.26 -3.35
C GLY A 113 -20.25 -12.86 -3.01
N VAL A 114 -19.24 -12.65 -3.87
CA VAL A 114 -17.87 -13.13 -3.63
C VAL A 114 -17.24 -12.48 -2.39
N THR A 115 -17.46 -11.19 -2.16
CA THR A 115 -16.92 -10.53 -0.96
C THR A 115 -17.53 -11.11 0.31
N ILE A 116 -18.86 -11.30 0.32
CA ILE A 116 -19.57 -11.89 1.47
C ILE A 116 -19.08 -13.31 1.75
N THR A 117 -18.92 -14.15 0.72
CA THR A 117 -18.47 -15.53 0.92
C THR A 117 -17.04 -15.60 1.45
N VAL A 118 -16.13 -14.77 0.94
CA VAL A 118 -14.74 -14.70 1.42
C VAL A 118 -14.70 -14.24 2.88
N THR A 119 -15.47 -13.22 3.25
CA THR A 119 -15.54 -12.75 4.64
C THR A 119 -16.12 -13.81 5.57
N ALA A 120 -17.20 -14.47 5.19
CA ALA A 120 -17.80 -15.54 5.98
C ALA A 120 -16.83 -16.72 6.18
N LEU A 121 -16.10 -17.10 5.12
CA LEU A 121 -15.09 -18.16 5.19
C LEU A 121 -13.94 -17.77 6.14
N GLY A 122 -13.48 -16.51 6.10
CA GLY A 122 -12.46 -16.00 7.02
C GLY A 122 -12.90 -16.05 8.48
N ILE A 123 -14.15 -15.68 8.78
CA ILE A 123 -14.71 -15.76 10.14
C ILE A 123 -14.80 -17.20 10.62
N LEU A 124 -15.28 -18.12 9.77
CA LEU A 124 -15.36 -19.54 10.11
C LEU A 124 -13.98 -20.14 10.37
N LEU A 125 -12.99 -19.80 9.55
CA LEU A 125 -11.62 -20.25 9.75
C LEU A 125 -11.09 -19.74 11.08
N ALA A 126 -11.23 -18.46 11.39
CA ALA A 126 -10.80 -17.87 12.66
C ALA A 126 -11.47 -18.54 13.87
N ALA A 127 -12.79 -18.78 13.80
CA ALA A 127 -13.54 -19.47 14.85
C ALA A 127 -13.03 -20.91 15.05
N ALA A 128 -12.76 -21.64 13.95
CA ALA A 128 -12.20 -22.98 14.01
C ALA A 128 -10.80 -22.98 14.65
N THR A 129 -9.96 -21.98 14.37
CA THR A 129 -8.65 -21.85 15.01
C THR A 129 -8.77 -21.65 16.53
N VAL A 130 -9.71 -20.79 16.95
CA VAL A 130 -9.96 -20.55 18.39
C VAL A 130 -10.46 -21.81 19.08
N VAL A 131 -11.44 -22.51 18.49
CA VAL A 131 -11.97 -23.77 19.05
C VAL A 131 -10.86 -24.83 19.11
N GLY A 132 -10.08 -24.98 18.04
CA GLY A 132 -8.96 -25.92 18.00
C GLY A 132 -7.91 -25.63 19.08
N PHE A 133 -7.59 -24.36 19.31
CA PHE A 133 -6.68 -23.97 20.38
C PHE A 133 -7.22 -24.33 21.77
N VAL A 134 -8.50 -24.03 22.04
CA VAL A 134 -9.13 -24.39 23.31
C VAL A 134 -9.11 -25.90 23.53
N GLN A 135 -9.43 -26.68 22.50
CA GLN A 135 -9.38 -28.16 22.56
C GLN A 135 -7.97 -28.69 22.86
N ILE A 136 -6.93 -28.09 22.28
CA ILE A 136 -5.53 -28.47 22.56
C ILE A 136 -5.16 -28.14 24.00
N VAL A 137 -5.54 -26.96 24.50
CA VAL A 137 -5.24 -26.53 25.88
C VAL A 137 -5.97 -27.41 26.88
N ASP A 138 -7.24 -27.72 26.65
CA ASP A 138 -8.05 -28.61 27.49
C ASP A 138 -7.47 -30.03 27.52
N LEU A 139 -7.11 -30.56 26.35
CA LEU A 139 -6.41 -31.83 26.24
C LEU A 139 -5.08 -31.81 27.01
N ALA A 140 -4.33 -30.71 26.96
CA ALA A 140 -3.06 -30.60 27.66
C ALA A 140 -3.20 -30.51 29.18
N ALA A 141 -4.20 -29.77 29.66
CA ALA A 141 -4.45 -29.55 31.08
C ALA A 141 -5.06 -30.79 31.75
N ASP A 142 -6.13 -31.33 31.18
CA ASP A 142 -6.96 -32.35 31.83
C ASP A 142 -6.82 -33.73 31.19
N GLY A 143 -6.54 -33.79 29.87
CA GLY A 143 -6.47 -35.05 29.13
C GLY A 143 -5.13 -35.79 29.24
N LEU A 144 -4.01 -35.08 29.10
CA LEU A 144 -2.66 -35.67 29.12
C LEU A 144 -2.32 -36.39 30.44
N PRO A 145 -2.61 -35.85 31.64
CA PRO A 145 -2.28 -36.52 32.89
C PRO A 145 -2.95 -37.90 33.04
N GLY A 146 -4.22 -38.01 32.62
CA GLY A 146 -4.97 -39.28 32.61
C GLY A 146 -4.45 -40.27 31.56
N LEU A 147 -4.11 -39.79 30.36
CA LEU A 147 -3.55 -40.62 29.30
C LEU A 147 -2.15 -41.16 29.66
N LEU A 148 -1.30 -40.33 30.29
CA LEU A 148 0.02 -40.76 30.76
C LEU A 148 -0.08 -41.75 31.92
N SER A 149 -1.03 -41.55 32.83
CA SER A 149 -1.27 -42.45 33.96
C SER A 149 -1.81 -43.82 33.50
N SER A 150 -2.73 -43.84 32.53
CA SER A 150 -3.21 -45.10 31.94
C SER A 150 -2.12 -45.79 31.11
N ALA A 151 -1.32 -45.04 30.33
CA ALA A 151 -0.17 -45.62 29.62
C ALA A 151 0.87 -46.24 30.58
N ALA A 152 1.07 -45.66 31.77
CA ALA A 152 1.96 -46.20 32.79
C ALA A 152 1.43 -47.50 33.42
N VAL A 153 0.11 -47.64 33.55
CA VAL A 153 -0.55 -48.87 34.06
C VAL A 153 -0.47 -50.03 33.05
N GLN A 154 -0.41 -49.71 31.75
CA GLN A 154 -0.32 -50.70 30.67
C GLN A 154 1.11 -51.26 30.44
N LEU A 155 2.15 -50.71 31.06
CA LEU A 155 3.49 -51.28 30.99
C LEU A 155 3.56 -52.55 31.86
N PRO A 156 3.89 -53.73 31.31
CA PRO A 156 4.07 -54.93 32.12
C PRO A 156 5.19 -54.68 33.13
N ALA A 157 4.91 -54.95 34.41
CA ALA A 157 5.93 -54.91 35.46
C ALA A 157 7.12 -55.76 35.01
N ALA A 158 8.28 -55.12 34.83
CA ALA A 158 9.51 -55.82 34.51
C ALA A 158 9.76 -56.92 35.57
N PRO A 159 10.07 -58.16 35.19
CA PRO A 159 10.34 -59.21 36.17
C PRO A 159 11.54 -58.78 37.01
N GLY A 160 11.31 -58.63 38.31
CA GLY A 160 12.33 -58.22 39.27
C GLY A 160 13.55 -59.12 39.14
N ILE A 161 14.70 -58.50 38.84
CA ILE A 161 16.00 -59.17 38.85
C ILE A 161 16.24 -59.59 40.31
N GLY A 162 16.08 -60.89 40.56
CA GLY A 162 16.34 -61.51 41.84
C GLY A 162 17.78 -61.21 42.28
N ALA A 163 17.91 -60.60 43.45
CA ALA A 163 19.18 -60.44 44.14
C ALA A 163 19.77 -61.83 44.41
N THR A 164 20.85 -62.17 43.71
CA THR A 164 21.67 -63.35 44.04
C THR A 164 22.53 -63.03 45.26
N ALA A 165 22.35 -63.84 46.30
CA ALA A 165 23.07 -63.78 47.57
C ALA A 165 24.59 -64.09 47.40
N PRO A 166 25.47 -63.54 48.25
CA PRO A 166 26.88 -63.88 48.23
C PRO A 166 27.12 -65.27 48.86
N VAL A 167 27.74 -66.17 48.09
CA VAL A 167 28.26 -67.46 48.57
C VAL A 167 29.56 -67.19 49.35
N HIS A 168 29.57 -67.57 50.63
CA HIS A 168 30.78 -67.83 51.40
C HIS A 168 31.15 -69.31 51.27
N GLY A 169 32.42 -69.59 50.96
CA GLY A 169 33.00 -70.93 50.91
C GLY A 169 34.29 -70.95 50.12
#